data_AF-A0A939H4E3-F1
#
_entry.id   AF-A0A939H4E3-F1
#
_cell.length_a   1.000
_cell.length_b   1.000
_cell.length_c   1.000
_cell.angle_alpha   90.00
_cell.angle_beta   90.00
_cell.angle_gamma   90.00
#
_symmetry.space_group_name_H-M   'P 1'
#
loop_
_entity.id
_entity.type
_entity.pdbx_description
1 polymer ?
#
loop_
_entity_poly.entity_id
_entity_poly.type
_entity_poly.pdbx_seq_one_letter_code
_entity_poly.pdbx_strand_id
1 'polypeptide(L)'
;MEGLRINNSNISTVPCRLCESQQLDQFSSIIFGVWQVNGNEMSRDSGHYPIAQCLQCGHVQVAIQYTSELFQRLYFHSEQAPIMWHESKLNDDTPYQEMYEFAGQEEHIDTIVDFGCGEGKLLAAANRANPNAKLFGIDFNDRFSQQGITYLSHDLNKLSSLEQSHWPQGISLAMASHVLEHIENPVVFLRGIKELLSENGRIFIEVPDFSNPHNEKSIGVSNLINMQHIHYFSVDTLRYTAQLAGLEVKKYSQFSTGDVPRLQFILSKPCQDIAIQHIKSDDAQKSVFHFQAHCQRIRETLTLTLIEEVEQQGTVGLWGIGADFYSLLCENRELIELIKSKKIKLFDQQYSDKYFLTQKVLSSSKISNVSHNIYISVFSGQTRVKMLALSQEFKNVIDVYAMMDSKI
;
A
#
# COMPACT_ATOMS: atom_id res chain seq x y z
N MET A 1 -6.73 -28.30 -13.58
CA MET A 1 -6.12 -27.15 -12.85
C MET A 1 -6.42 -25.87 -13.61
N GLU A 2 -7.71 -25.49 -13.74
CA GLU A 2 -8.09 -24.33 -14.56
C GLU A 2 -8.33 -23.04 -13.75
N GLY A 3 -8.56 -23.13 -12.43
CA GLY A 3 -8.88 -21.97 -11.58
C GLY A 3 -7.70 -21.25 -10.90
N LEU A 4 -6.49 -21.82 -10.92
CA LEU A 4 -5.27 -21.20 -10.37
C LEU A 4 -4.23 -21.12 -11.48
N ARG A 5 -4.38 -20.16 -12.39
CA ARG A 5 -3.37 -19.88 -13.42
C ARG A 5 -2.54 -18.71 -12.93
N ILE A 6 -1.23 -18.92 -12.83
CA ILE A 6 -0.29 -17.84 -12.57
C ILE A 6 0.55 -17.65 -13.83
N ASN A 7 0.46 -16.46 -14.41
CA ASN A 7 1.33 -16.09 -15.51
C ASN A 7 2.68 -15.67 -14.94
N ASN A 8 3.76 -16.33 -15.36
CA ASN A 8 5.09 -15.81 -15.09
C ASN A 8 5.27 -14.57 -15.97
N SER A 9 5.33 -13.39 -15.34
CA SER A 9 5.80 -12.21 -16.06
C SER A 9 7.25 -12.50 -16.46
N ASN A 10 7.55 -12.39 -17.75
CA ASN A 10 8.93 -12.46 -18.22
C ASN A 10 9.72 -11.38 -17.48
N ILE A 11 10.86 -11.77 -16.91
CA ILE A 11 11.76 -10.90 -16.12
C ILE A 11 12.00 -9.61 -16.92
N SER A 12 11.35 -8.54 -16.50
CA SER A 12 11.49 -7.23 -17.10
C SER A 12 12.77 -6.61 -16.54
N THR A 13 13.77 -6.45 -17.40
CA THR A 13 15.09 -5.85 -17.13
C THR A 13 14.98 -4.33 -16.96
N VAL A 14 14.18 -3.85 -16.00
CA VAL A 14 14.21 -2.41 -15.65
C VAL A 14 15.45 -2.11 -14.83
N PRO A 15 16.16 -0.99 -15.10
CA PRO A 15 17.24 -0.56 -14.22
C PRO A 15 16.73 -0.14 -12.84
N CYS A 16 17.66 0.05 -11.92
CA CYS A 16 17.38 0.74 -10.67
C CYS A 16 16.79 2.12 -10.97
N ARG A 17 15.63 2.43 -10.38
CA ARG A 17 14.93 3.71 -10.59
C ARG A 17 15.55 4.90 -9.86
N LEU A 18 16.58 4.66 -9.04
CA LEU A 18 17.37 5.72 -8.42
C LEU A 18 18.67 5.97 -9.18
N CYS A 19 19.53 4.94 -9.33
CA CYS A 19 20.89 5.09 -9.87
C CYS A 19 21.09 4.54 -11.29
N GLU A 20 20.03 4.07 -11.95
CA GLU A 20 20.04 3.51 -13.32
C GLU A 20 20.91 2.26 -13.53
N SER A 21 21.50 1.72 -12.46
CA SER A 21 22.26 0.47 -12.51
C SER A 21 21.40 -0.71 -12.99
N GLN A 22 21.98 -1.53 -13.86
CA GLN A 22 21.39 -2.78 -14.36
C GLN A 22 21.61 -3.96 -13.39
N GLN A 23 22.38 -3.76 -12.31
CA GLN A 23 22.71 -4.81 -11.36
C GLN A 23 21.64 -4.88 -10.26
N LEU A 24 20.57 -5.63 -10.54
CA LEU A 24 19.51 -5.93 -9.59
C LEU A 24 19.57 -7.40 -9.18
N ASP A 25 19.39 -7.66 -7.88
CA ASP A 25 19.25 -9.00 -7.32
C ASP A 25 17.80 -9.23 -6.89
N GLN A 26 17.11 -10.14 -7.57
CA GLN A 26 15.74 -10.51 -7.22
C GLN A 26 15.76 -11.46 -6.04
N PHE A 27 15.12 -11.06 -4.94
CA PHE A 27 15.05 -11.88 -3.73
C PHE A 27 13.62 -12.28 -3.34
N SER A 28 12.60 -11.65 -3.95
CA SER A 28 11.19 -11.96 -3.67
C SER A 28 10.26 -11.61 -4.84
N SER A 29 8.95 -11.79 -4.65
CA SER A 29 7.91 -11.37 -5.58
C SER A 29 6.60 -11.01 -4.88
N ILE A 30 5.74 -10.27 -5.57
CA ILE A 30 4.35 -9.99 -5.19
C ILE A 30 3.45 -10.82 -6.10
N ILE A 31 2.44 -11.48 -5.52
CA ILE A 31 1.36 -12.10 -6.28
C ILE A 31 0.23 -11.09 -6.38
N PHE A 32 -0.06 -10.63 -7.59
CA PHE A 32 -1.19 -9.73 -7.83
C PHE A 32 -2.04 -10.24 -8.98
N GLY A 33 -3.34 -10.06 -8.85
CA GLY A 33 -4.30 -10.51 -9.84
C GLY A 33 -5.71 -10.02 -9.56
N VAL A 34 -6.53 -10.05 -10.61
CA VAL A 34 -7.91 -9.59 -10.59
C VAL A 34 -8.83 -10.79 -10.83
N TRP A 35 -9.89 -10.89 -10.06
CA TRP A 35 -10.92 -11.90 -10.28
C TRP A 35 -11.72 -11.59 -11.54
N GLN A 36 -11.91 -12.59 -12.38
CA GLN A 36 -12.74 -12.56 -13.57
C GLN A 36 -13.88 -13.56 -13.41
N VAL A 37 -15.06 -13.17 -13.88
CA VAL A 37 -16.25 -14.01 -13.86
C VAL A 37 -16.73 -14.22 -15.28
N ASN A 38 -16.61 -15.45 -15.78
CA ASN A 38 -17.08 -15.85 -17.10
C ASN A 38 -18.37 -16.67 -16.92
N GLY A 39 -19.51 -16.02 -17.15
CA GLY A 39 -20.81 -16.57 -16.81
C GLY A 39 -20.98 -16.72 -15.30
N ASN A 40 -20.87 -17.95 -14.81
CA ASN A 40 -20.90 -18.26 -13.38
C ASN A 40 -19.56 -18.76 -12.84
N GLU A 41 -18.56 -19.00 -13.68
CA GLU A 41 -17.27 -19.53 -13.24
C GLU A 41 -16.30 -18.39 -12.93
N MET A 42 -15.60 -18.54 -11.80
CA MET A 42 -14.59 -17.61 -11.33
C MET A 42 -13.19 -18.13 -11.66
N SER A 43 -12.37 -17.24 -12.18
CA SER A 43 -10.93 -17.45 -12.34
C SER A 43 -10.20 -16.18 -11.93
N ARG A 44 -8.96 -16.29 -11.47
CA ARG A 44 -8.14 -15.11 -11.17
C ARG A 44 -7.02 -14.98 -12.18
N ASP A 45 -6.97 -13.87 -12.91
CA ASP A 45 -5.82 -13.53 -13.74
C ASP A 45 -4.73 -12.95 -12.84
N SER A 46 -3.77 -13.80 -12.46
CA SER A 46 -2.71 -13.46 -11.52
C SER A 46 -1.32 -13.59 -12.15
N GLY A 47 -0.39 -12.77 -11.67
CA GLY A 47 1.03 -12.83 -12.02
C GLY A 47 1.93 -12.70 -10.81
N HIS A 48 3.17 -13.20 -10.95
CA HIS A 48 4.28 -12.90 -10.06
C HIS A 48 5.01 -11.66 -10.56
N TYR A 49 5.26 -10.72 -9.67
CA TYR A 49 5.96 -9.48 -9.96
C TYR A 49 7.21 -9.41 -9.10
N PRO A 50 8.42 -9.42 -9.68
CA PRO A 50 9.67 -9.52 -8.93
C PRO A 50 9.92 -8.27 -8.06
N ILE A 51 10.36 -8.50 -6.83
CA ILE A 51 10.98 -7.48 -5.98
C ILE A 51 12.48 -7.72 -6.00
N ALA A 52 13.24 -6.66 -6.29
CA ALA A 52 14.70 -6.74 -6.40
C ALA A 52 15.38 -5.60 -5.64
N GLN A 53 16.59 -5.88 -5.16
CA GLN A 53 17.50 -4.90 -4.58
C GLN A 53 18.54 -4.48 -5.61
N CYS A 54 18.84 -3.19 -5.70
CA CYS A 54 19.99 -2.71 -6.46
C CYS A 54 21.31 -3.00 -5.75
N LEU A 55 22.23 -3.70 -6.42
CA LEU A 55 23.54 -4.05 -5.89
C LEU A 55 24.50 -2.85 -5.77
N GLN A 56 24.16 -1.73 -6.42
CA GLN A 56 24.88 -0.47 -6.31
C GLN A 56 24.35 0.33 -5.11
N CYS A 57 23.16 0.94 -5.22
CA CYS A 57 22.65 1.86 -4.20
C CYS A 57 21.82 1.22 -3.06
N GLY A 58 21.58 -0.10 -3.07
CA GLY A 58 20.78 -0.78 -2.05
C GLY A 58 19.26 -0.58 -2.14
N HIS A 59 18.78 0.24 -3.09
CA HIS A 59 17.35 0.51 -3.28
C HIS A 59 16.56 -0.75 -3.60
N VAL A 60 15.40 -0.93 -2.95
CA VAL A 60 14.49 -2.05 -3.20
C VAL A 60 13.26 -1.57 -3.96
N GLN A 61 12.92 -2.27 -5.04
CA GLN A 61 11.81 -1.90 -5.92
C GLN A 61 11.12 -3.11 -6.53
N VAL A 62 9.89 -2.90 -7.02
CA VAL A 62 9.25 -3.82 -7.97
C VAL A 62 9.95 -3.68 -9.33
N ALA A 63 10.58 -4.75 -9.79
CA ALA A 63 11.46 -4.79 -10.95
C ALA A 63 10.68 -5.11 -12.24
N ILE A 64 9.66 -4.31 -12.54
CA ILE A 64 8.93 -4.37 -13.80
C ILE A 64 8.73 -2.98 -14.40
N GLN A 65 8.38 -2.94 -15.68
CA GLN A 65 7.79 -1.76 -16.30
C GLN A 65 6.32 -1.63 -15.90
N TYR A 66 5.92 -0.44 -15.45
CA TYR A 66 4.53 -0.13 -15.18
C TYR A 66 3.89 0.41 -16.46
N THR A 67 2.93 -0.32 -17.01
CA THR A 67 2.21 0.08 -18.22
C THR A 67 0.90 0.76 -17.86
N SER A 68 0.33 1.55 -18.78
CA SER A 68 -1.00 2.14 -18.57
C SER A 68 -2.08 1.09 -18.32
N GLU A 69 -1.98 -0.10 -18.92
CA GLU A 69 -2.88 -1.22 -18.65
C GLU A 69 -2.73 -1.74 -17.22
N LEU A 70 -1.49 -1.92 -16.74
CA LEU A 70 -1.24 -2.32 -15.35
C LEU A 70 -1.76 -1.26 -14.39
N PHE A 71 -1.51 0.02 -14.67
CA PHE A 71 -2.05 1.13 -13.88
C PHE A 71 -3.58 1.08 -13.79
N GLN A 72 -4.27 0.88 -14.92
CA GLN A 72 -5.73 0.73 -14.91
C GLN A 72 -6.18 -0.46 -14.07
N ARG A 73 -5.49 -1.59 -14.20
CA ARG A 73 -5.75 -2.77 -13.36
C ARG A 73 -5.47 -2.52 -11.89
N LEU A 74 -4.54 -1.66 -11.51
CA LEU A 74 -4.25 -1.37 -10.11
C LEU A 74 -5.28 -0.43 -9.49
N TYR A 75 -5.64 0.64 -10.19
CA TYR A 75 -6.44 1.74 -9.61
C TYR A 75 -7.93 1.72 -9.97
N PHE A 76 -8.34 1.03 -11.04
CA PHE A 76 -9.73 1.10 -11.56
C PHE A 76 -10.41 -0.27 -11.73
N HIS A 77 -9.82 -1.36 -11.24
CA HIS A 77 -10.41 -2.71 -11.36
C HIS A 77 -11.57 -2.98 -10.38
N SER A 78 -11.74 -2.14 -9.36
CA SER A 78 -12.83 -2.21 -8.40
C SER A 78 -13.06 -0.85 -7.75
N GLU A 79 -14.28 -0.58 -7.28
CA GLU A 79 -14.57 0.56 -6.42
C GLU A 79 -13.85 0.36 -5.07
N GLN A 80 -12.60 0.76 -4.98
CA GLN A 80 -11.87 0.80 -3.72
C GLN A 80 -12.09 2.16 -3.06
N ALA A 81 -12.65 2.14 -1.86
CA ALA A 81 -12.64 3.32 -0.99
C ALA A 81 -11.16 3.71 -0.70
N PRO A 82 -10.82 5.01 -0.69
CA PRO A 82 -9.51 5.46 -0.26
C PRO A 82 -9.33 5.10 1.21
N ILE A 83 -8.44 4.16 1.49
CA ILE A 83 -8.17 3.69 2.85
C ILE A 83 -6.67 3.83 3.05
N MET A 84 -6.25 5.04 3.42
CA MET A 84 -4.85 5.30 3.80
C MET A 84 -4.62 4.95 5.27
N TRP A 85 -5.62 5.25 6.10
CA TRP A 85 -5.62 4.94 7.52
C TRP A 85 -6.72 3.92 7.82
N HIS A 86 -6.56 3.17 8.91
CA HIS A 86 -7.72 2.54 9.53
C HIS A 86 -8.59 3.64 10.14
N GLU A 87 -9.27 4.42 9.29
CA GLU A 87 -10.14 5.52 9.72
C GLU A 87 -11.20 5.03 10.70
N SER A 88 -11.65 3.78 10.54
CA SER A 88 -12.56 3.09 11.47
C SER A 88 -11.96 2.80 12.86
N LYS A 89 -10.63 2.74 13.00
CA LYS A 89 -9.95 2.57 14.30
C LYS A 89 -9.50 3.91 14.87
N LEU A 90 -9.18 4.89 14.01
CA LEU A 90 -8.61 6.15 14.46
C LEU A 90 -9.67 7.21 14.75
N ASN A 91 -10.82 7.27 14.04
CA ASN A 91 -11.85 8.30 14.28
C ASN A 91 -11.29 9.74 14.42
N ASP A 92 -10.11 10.00 13.84
CA ASP A 92 -9.29 11.12 14.24
C ASP A 92 -8.41 11.59 13.08
N ASP A 93 -8.44 12.91 12.84
CA ASP A 93 -7.58 13.64 11.91
C ASP A 93 -6.12 13.70 12.39
N THR A 94 -5.82 13.18 13.59
CA THR A 94 -4.50 13.21 14.23
C THR A 94 -3.32 12.88 13.31
N PRO A 95 -3.32 11.81 12.47
CA PRO A 95 -2.18 11.54 11.59
C PRO A 95 -1.87 12.70 10.63
N TYR A 96 -2.89 13.39 10.12
CA TYR A 96 -2.75 14.55 9.23
C TYR A 96 -2.30 15.79 10.00
N GLN A 97 -2.73 15.94 11.25
CA GLN A 97 -2.24 17.00 12.14
C GLN A 97 -0.75 16.79 12.45
N GLU A 98 -0.33 15.58 12.83
CA GLU A 98 1.07 15.22 13.07
C GLU A 98 1.95 15.47 11.83
N MET A 99 1.48 15.11 10.64
CA MET A 99 2.18 15.44 9.39
C MET A 99 2.39 16.94 9.24
N TYR A 100 1.31 17.71 9.42
CA TYR A 100 1.37 19.15 9.25
C TYR A 100 2.25 19.80 10.31
N GLU A 101 2.18 19.35 11.57
CA GLU A 101 3.05 19.80 12.64
C GLU A 101 4.52 19.53 12.31
N PHE A 102 4.86 18.38 11.73
CA PHE A 102 6.23 18.14 11.29
C PHE A 102 6.62 19.04 10.10
N ALA A 103 5.69 19.29 9.17
CA ALA A 103 5.91 20.02 7.93
C ALA A 103 5.85 21.56 8.04
N GLY A 104 5.16 22.10 9.04
CA GLY A 104 4.64 23.48 9.08
C GLY A 104 5.32 24.43 10.06
N GLN A 105 6.49 24.08 10.61
CA GLN A 105 7.16 24.79 11.72
C GLN A 105 7.73 26.20 11.41
N GLU A 106 7.32 26.88 10.33
CA GLU A 106 7.92 28.17 9.92
C GLU A 106 6.90 29.30 9.99
N GLU A 107 7.38 30.52 10.28
CA GLU A 107 6.53 31.69 10.54
C GLU A 107 5.80 32.24 9.30
N HIS A 108 6.18 31.82 8.09
CA HIS A 108 5.58 32.34 6.86
C HIS A 108 5.41 31.27 5.78
N ILE A 109 4.16 30.85 5.55
CA ILE A 109 3.76 29.88 4.53
C ILE A 109 2.61 30.46 3.72
N ASP A 110 2.91 30.94 2.51
CA ASP A 110 1.95 31.61 1.64
C ASP A 110 1.20 30.65 0.70
N THR A 111 1.91 29.66 0.15
CA THR A 111 1.34 28.71 -0.80
C THR A 111 1.71 27.29 -0.40
N ILE A 112 0.68 26.46 -0.19
CA ILE A 112 0.80 25.05 0.19
C ILE A 112 0.20 24.20 -0.92
N VAL A 113 0.96 23.21 -1.37
CA VAL A 113 0.52 22.28 -2.42
C VAL A 113 0.68 20.85 -1.92
N ASP A 114 -0.37 20.05 -2.00
CA ASP A 114 -0.34 18.62 -1.67
C ASP A 114 -0.43 17.79 -2.96
N PHE A 115 0.66 17.09 -3.29
CA PHE A 115 0.78 16.23 -4.46
C PHE A 115 0.34 14.81 -4.07
N GLY A 116 -0.80 14.37 -4.61
CA GLY A 116 -1.51 13.15 -4.24
C GLY A 116 -2.49 13.39 -3.10
N CYS A 117 -3.28 14.47 -3.19
CA CYS A 117 -4.02 14.99 -2.06
C CYS A 117 -5.21 14.14 -1.61
N GLY A 118 -5.67 13.16 -2.42
CA GLY A 118 -6.85 12.35 -2.11
C GLY A 118 -8.07 13.20 -1.73
N GLU A 119 -8.65 12.93 -0.57
CA GLU A 119 -9.79 13.69 -0.01
C GLU A 119 -9.42 15.08 0.53
N GLY A 120 -8.14 15.46 0.54
CA GLY A 120 -7.65 16.76 1.00
C GLY A 120 -7.52 16.92 2.52
N LYS A 121 -7.54 15.83 3.30
CA LYS A 121 -7.47 15.89 4.78
C LYS A 121 -6.17 16.52 5.30
N LEU A 122 -5.04 16.28 4.63
CA LEU A 122 -3.77 16.95 4.98
C LEU A 122 -3.83 18.45 4.72
N LEU A 123 -4.42 18.87 3.59
CA LEU A 123 -4.67 20.28 3.31
C LEU A 123 -5.66 20.91 4.29
N ALA A 124 -6.65 20.16 4.77
CA ALA A 124 -7.55 20.64 5.82
C ALA A 124 -6.79 20.91 7.13
N ALA A 125 -5.85 20.03 7.52
CA ALA A 125 -4.96 20.28 8.66
C ALA A 125 -4.07 21.52 8.42
N ALA A 126 -3.50 21.67 7.23
CA ALA A 126 -2.71 22.83 6.85
C ALA A 126 -3.51 24.15 6.90
N ASN A 127 -4.76 24.13 6.42
CA ASN A 127 -5.68 25.27 6.42
C ASN A 127 -5.99 25.74 7.85
N ARG A 128 -6.23 24.80 8.78
CA ARG A 128 -6.49 25.12 10.19
C ARG A 128 -5.32 25.87 10.83
N ALA A 129 -4.09 25.48 10.48
CA ALA A 129 -2.88 26.14 10.98
C ALA A 129 -2.53 27.43 10.22
N ASN A 130 -2.92 27.56 8.94
CA ASN A 130 -2.55 28.67 8.06
C ASN A 130 -3.76 29.15 7.24
N PRO A 131 -4.75 29.79 7.89
CA PRO A 131 -6.01 30.15 7.23
C PRO A 131 -5.86 31.18 6.11
N ASN A 132 -4.70 31.83 6.01
CA ASN A 132 -4.40 32.82 4.97
C ASN A 132 -3.57 32.24 3.81
N ALA A 133 -3.10 30.99 3.91
CA ALA A 133 -2.33 30.37 2.86
C ALA A 133 -3.22 30.00 1.66
N LYS A 134 -2.67 30.11 0.46
CA LYS A 134 -3.29 29.54 -0.75
C LYS A 134 -3.02 28.05 -0.78
N LEU A 135 -4.08 27.26 -0.92
CA LEU A 135 -4.02 25.81 -0.83
C LEU A 135 -4.38 25.19 -2.17
N PHE A 136 -3.54 24.24 -2.61
CA PHE A 136 -3.75 23.48 -3.83
C PHE A 136 -3.63 21.99 -3.56
N GLY A 137 -4.60 21.21 -4.03
CA GLY A 137 -4.54 19.75 -4.06
C GLY A 137 -4.36 19.26 -5.48
N ILE A 138 -3.43 18.34 -5.70
CA ILE A 138 -3.17 17.73 -7.01
C ILE A 138 -3.38 16.23 -6.88
N ASP A 139 -4.22 15.64 -7.72
CA ASP A 139 -4.40 14.19 -7.79
C ASP A 139 -4.91 13.80 -9.17
N PHE A 140 -4.73 12.56 -9.61
CA PHE A 140 -5.35 12.09 -10.85
C PHE A 140 -6.80 11.65 -10.63
N ASN A 141 -7.21 11.42 -9.38
CA ASN A 141 -8.53 10.95 -9.03
C ASN A 141 -9.35 12.05 -8.35
N ASP A 142 -10.50 12.39 -8.92
CA ASP A 142 -11.40 13.42 -8.39
C ASP A 142 -12.20 12.87 -7.19
N ARG A 143 -11.51 12.71 -6.06
CA ARG A 143 -12.06 12.33 -4.75
C ARG A 143 -12.06 13.50 -3.77
N PHE A 144 -11.73 14.69 -4.28
CA PHE A 144 -11.49 15.86 -3.47
C PHE A 144 -12.80 16.35 -2.84
N SER A 145 -12.80 16.58 -1.52
CA SER A 145 -14.03 16.90 -0.77
C SER A 145 -13.94 18.19 0.06
N GLN A 146 -12.78 18.86 0.09
CA GLN A 146 -12.60 20.04 0.92
C GLN A 146 -13.05 21.34 0.22
N GLN A 147 -13.50 22.29 1.03
CA GLN A 147 -13.87 23.64 0.56
C GLN A 147 -12.69 24.62 0.71
N GLY A 148 -12.68 25.67 -0.11
CA GLY A 148 -11.68 26.73 -0.01
C GLY A 148 -10.27 26.34 -0.49
N ILE A 149 -10.15 25.19 -1.15
CA ILE A 149 -8.89 24.65 -1.69
C ILE A 149 -9.05 24.49 -3.20
N THR A 150 -8.03 24.85 -3.98
CA THR A 150 -8.03 24.67 -5.43
C THR A 150 -7.59 23.25 -5.78
N TYR A 151 -8.42 22.49 -6.46
CA TYR A 151 -8.07 21.14 -6.94
C TYR A 151 -7.61 21.18 -8.40
N LEU A 152 -6.52 20.47 -8.70
CA LEU A 152 -5.96 20.31 -10.04
C LEU A 152 -5.86 18.81 -10.37
N SER A 153 -6.60 18.35 -11.37
CA SER A 153 -6.50 16.96 -11.81
C SER A 153 -5.23 16.75 -12.64
N HIS A 154 -4.31 15.91 -12.17
CA HIS A 154 -3.02 15.71 -12.83
C HIS A 154 -2.37 14.35 -12.59
N ASP A 155 -1.68 13.82 -13.60
CA ASP A 155 -0.82 12.63 -13.48
C ASP A 155 0.55 13.02 -12.89
N LEU A 156 0.81 12.60 -11.66
CA LEU A 156 2.04 12.91 -10.94
C LEU A 156 3.30 12.28 -11.57
N ASN A 157 3.18 11.31 -12.46
CA ASN A 157 4.33 10.82 -13.26
C ASN A 157 4.71 11.79 -14.40
N LYS A 158 3.91 12.84 -14.63
CA LYS A 158 4.09 13.83 -15.71
C LYS A 158 4.03 15.27 -15.19
N LEU A 159 4.73 15.55 -14.07
CA LEU A 159 4.76 16.88 -13.46
C LEU A 159 5.18 18.01 -14.41
N SER A 160 5.99 17.74 -15.43
CA SER A 160 6.44 18.75 -16.41
C SER A 160 5.31 19.43 -17.18
N SER A 161 4.09 18.88 -17.13
CA SER A 161 2.90 19.50 -17.72
C SER A 161 2.08 20.37 -16.76
N LEU A 162 2.47 20.46 -15.48
CA LEU A 162 1.90 21.43 -14.55
C LEU A 162 2.50 22.81 -14.82
N GLU A 163 1.64 23.80 -15.02
CA GLU A 163 2.10 25.15 -15.29
C GLU A 163 2.55 25.85 -13.99
N GLN A 164 3.76 26.42 -14.01
CA GLN A 164 4.26 27.27 -12.92
C GLN A 164 3.38 28.53 -12.70
N SER A 165 2.54 28.88 -13.69
CA SER A 165 1.60 30.01 -13.62
C SER A 165 0.63 29.92 -12.44
N HIS A 166 0.37 28.71 -11.91
CA HIS A 166 -0.42 28.51 -10.69
C HIS A 166 0.26 29.09 -9.44
N TRP A 167 1.59 29.17 -9.42
CA TRP A 167 2.38 29.59 -8.26
C TRP A 167 3.46 30.60 -8.68
N PRO A 168 3.09 31.85 -9.02
CA PRO A 168 4.03 32.83 -9.55
C PRO A 168 5.14 33.24 -8.57
N GLN A 169 4.91 33.07 -7.26
CA GLN A 169 5.92 33.31 -6.21
C GLN A 169 6.63 32.01 -5.76
N GLY A 170 6.32 30.89 -6.42
CA GLY A 170 6.74 29.55 -6.04
C GLY A 170 5.92 28.97 -4.87
N ILE A 171 6.12 27.68 -4.63
CA ILE A 171 5.50 26.93 -3.54
C ILE A 171 6.34 27.09 -2.26
N SER A 172 5.72 27.56 -1.18
CA SER A 172 6.36 27.67 0.14
C SER A 172 6.49 26.30 0.82
N LEU A 173 5.43 25.48 0.74
CA LEU A 173 5.40 24.12 1.26
C LEU A 173 4.75 23.16 0.25
N ALA A 174 5.56 22.30 -0.35
CA ALA A 174 5.08 21.15 -1.10
C ALA A 174 4.97 19.96 -0.15
N MET A 175 3.88 19.22 -0.20
CA MET A 175 3.65 18.01 0.59
C MET A 175 3.40 16.84 -0.37
N ALA A 176 3.95 15.67 -0.06
CA ALA A 176 3.60 14.42 -0.71
C ALA A 176 3.65 13.31 0.33
N SER A 177 2.48 12.94 0.87
CA SER A 177 2.33 11.88 1.87
C SER A 177 1.83 10.61 1.20
N HIS A 178 2.57 9.52 1.35
CA HIS A 178 2.26 8.22 0.77
C HIS A 178 2.04 8.26 -0.75
N VAL A 179 2.93 8.98 -1.43
CA VAL A 179 2.87 9.23 -2.87
C VAL A 179 4.15 8.79 -3.55
N LEU A 180 5.30 9.14 -2.97
CA LEU A 180 6.61 8.88 -3.59
C LEU A 180 6.87 7.39 -3.83
N GLU A 181 6.31 6.49 -3.00
CA GLU A 181 6.40 5.05 -3.19
C GLU A 181 5.63 4.52 -4.40
N HIS A 182 4.70 5.31 -4.93
CA HIS A 182 3.87 4.99 -6.10
C HIS A 182 4.38 5.62 -7.41
N ILE A 183 5.25 6.62 -7.32
CA ILE A 183 5.78 7.34 -8.48
C ILE A 183 6.79 6.49 -9.22
N GLU A 184 6.70 6.40 -10.56
CA GLU A 184 7.60 5.54 -11.33
C GLU A 184 9.06 5.97 -11.29
N ASN A 185 9.30 7.29 -11.30
CA ASN A 185 10.62 7.89 -11.19
C ASN A 185 10.63 8.96 -10.07
N PRO A 186 10.97 8.57 -8.84
CA PRO A 186 10.87 9.46 -7.68
C PRO A 186 11.89 10.60 -7.75
N VAL A 187 13.04 10.41 -8.41
CA VAL A 187 14.06 11.46 -8.60
C VAL A 187 13.53 12.56 -9.52
N VAL A 188 12.93 12.19 -10.65
CA VAL A 188 12.34 13.16 -11.60
C VAL A 188 11.18 13.91 -10.95
N PHE A 189 10.33 13.22 -10.18
CA PHE A 189 9.24 13.85 -9.45
C PHE A 189 9.73 14.89 -8.44
N LEU A 190 10.72 14.56 -7.60
CA LEU A 190 11.28 15.51 -6.65
C LEU A 190 11.99 16.68 -7.34
N ARG A 191 12.65 16.47 -8.48
CA ARG A 191 13.22 17.56 -9.29
C ARG A 191 12.14 18.49 -9.82
N GLY A 192 11.03 17.93 -10.33
CA GLY A 192 9.89 18.72 -10.78
C GLY A 192 9.30 19.57 -9.65
N ILE A 193 9.10 19.01 -8.46
CA ILE A 193 8.64 19.80 -7.30
C ILE A 193 9.67 20.88 -6.95
N LYS A 194 10.97 20.55 -6.93
CA LYS A 194 12.05 21.52 -6.63
C LYS A 194 12.01 22.76 -7.55
N GLU A 195 11.72 22.58 -8.83
CA GLU A 195 11.59 23.67 -9.81
C GLU A 195 10.41 24.61 -9.52
N LEU A 196 9.36 24.08 -8.89
CA LEU A 196 8.15 24.83 -8.53
C LEU A 196 8.26 25.53 -7.16
N LEU A 197 9.25 25.19 -6.33
CA LEU A 197 9.44 25.80 -5.02
C LEU A 197 9.84 27.27 -5.12
N SER A 198 9.39 28.06 -4.13
CA SER A 198 9.99 29.37 -3.85
C SER A 198 11.46 29.22 -3.43
N GLU A 199 12.18 30.33 -3.25
CA GLU A 199 13.59 30.30 -2.84
C GLU A 199 13.78 29.59 -1.48
N ASN A 200 12.97 29.96 -0.49
CA ASN A 200 12.95 29.34 0.84
C ASN A 200 11.91 28.21 0.95
N GLY A 201 11.42 27.71 -0.20
CA GLY A 201 10.41 26.67 -0.24
C GLY A 201 10.96 25.31 0.21
N ARG A 202 10.10 24.47 0.75
CA ARG A 202 10.46 23.12 1.21
C ARG A 202 9.49 22.06 0.72
N ILE A 203 9.95 20.81 0.77
CA ILE A 203 9.17 19.62 0.46
C ILE A 203 9.07 18.76 1.72
N PHE A 204 7.85 18.49 2.15
CA PHE A 204 7.55 17.43 3.09
C PHE A 204 7.25 16.15 2.32
N ILE A 205 7.96 15.07 2.66
CA ILE A 205 7.72 13.73 2.13
C ILE A 205 7.41 12.80 3.29
N GLU A 206 6.39 11.97 3.13
CA GLU A 206 6.17 10.80 3.99
C GLU A 206 6.01 9.55 3.13
N VAL A 207 6.71 8.48 3.50
CA VAL A 207 6.61 7.16 2.88
C VAL A 207 6.62 6.07 3.97
N PRO A 208 6.18 4.84 3.66
CA PRO A 208 6.40 3.70 4.54
C PRO A 208 7.88 3.47 4.83
N ASP A 209 8.23 3.28 6.11
CA ASP A 209 9.62 3.07 6.53
C ASP A 209 10.03 1.59 6.46
N PHE A 210 11.01 1.27 5.60
CA PHE A 210 11.62 -0.06 5.48
C PHE A 210 13.04 -0.11 6.07
N SER A 211 13.45 0.88 6.87
CA SER A 211 14.78 0.90 7.51
C SER A 211 14.96 -0.15 8.59
N ASN A 212 13.87 -0.72 9.11
CA ASN A 212 13.91 -1.74 10.15
C ASN A 212 12.86 -2.83 9.85
N PRO A 213 13.04 -4.06 10.37
CA PRO A 213 11.98 -5.06 10.40
C PRO A 213 10.73 -4.48 11.09
N HIS A 214 9.57 -4.66 10.46
CA HIS A 214 8.31 -4.17 11.02
C HIS A 214 7.90 -4.98 12.24
N ASN A 215 7.13 -4.36 13.13
CA ASN A 215 6.54 -5.07 14.27
C ASN A 215 5.58 -6.14 13.74
N GLU A 216 5.79 -7.39 14.11
CA GLU A 216 4.94 -8.53 13.74
C GLU A 216 3.45 -8.30 14.04
N LYS A 217 3.12 -7.54 15.09
CA LYS A 217 1.72 -7.21 15.43
C LYS A 217 1.07 -6.27 14.41
N SER A 218 1.87 -5.47 13.72
CA SER A 218 1.44 -4.52 12.69
C SER A 218 1.45 -5.16 11.30
N ILE A 219 2.28 -6.18 11.11
CA ILE A 219 2.35 -6.95 9.87
C ILE A 219 1.02 -7.67 9.69
N GLY A 220 0.46 -7.49 8.51
CA GLY A 220 -0.79 -8.10 8.14
C GLY A 220 -1.97 -7.14 8.28
N VAL A 221 -1.94 -6.21 9.23
CA VAL A 221 -2.96 -5.16 9.33
C VAL A 221 -2.75 -4.08 8.26
N SER A 222 -1.50 -3.67 8.03
CA SER A 222 -1.12 -2.73 6.97
C SER A 222 -0.76 -3.46 5.67
N ASN A 223 -1.21 -2.94 4.52
CA ASN A 223 -0.94 -3.50 3.20
C ASN A 223 0.34 -2.88 2.59
N LEU A 224 1.49 -2.98 3.26
CA LEU A 224 2.71 -2.24 2.89
C LEU A 224 3.44 -2.81 1.67
N ILE A 225 3.28 -4.11 1.39
CA ILE A 225 3.90 -4.79 0.24
C ILE A 225 2.80 -5.19 -0.73
N ASN A 226 2.58 -4.30 -1.70
CA ASN A 226 1.55 -4.46 -2.72
C ASN A 226 2.06 -3.88 -4.06
N MET A 227 1.34 -4.13 -5.15
CA MET A 227 1.77 -3.72 -6.49
C MET A 227 1.69 -2.22 -6.78
N GLN A 228 0.93 -1.44 -6.01
CA GLN A 228 0.92 0.02 -6.12
C GLN A 228 2.19 0.62 -5.50
N HIS A 229 2.83 -0.05 -4.53
CA HIS A 229 4.10 0.39 -3.95
C HIS A 229 5.25 -0.12 -4.81
N ILE A 230 5.78 0.78 -5.62
CA ILE A 230 6.91 0.54 -6.50
C ILE A 230 8.22 0.52 -5.71
N HIS A 231 8.33 1.39 -4.71
CA HIS A 231 9.56 1.66 -3.97
C HIS A 231 9.42 1.29 -2.49
N TYR A 232 10.47 0.68 -1.94
CA TYR A 232 10.56 0.35 -0.52
C TYR A 232 11.72 1.12 0.10
N PHE A 233 11.42 2.30 0.63
CA PHE A 233 12.44 3.25 1.09
C PHE A 233 12.91 2.95 2.50
N SER A 234 14.23 3.00 2.67
CA SER A 234 14.90 3.21 3.95
C SER A 234 15.32 4.68 4.09
N VAL A 235 15.73 5.08 5.30
CA VAL A 235 16.34 6.39 5.56
C VAL A 235 17.44 6.71 4.56
N ASP A 236 18.32 5.74 4.28
CA ASP A 236 19.47 5.95 3.39
C ASP A 236 19.07 6.09 1.93
N THR A 237 18.13 5.26 1.46
CA THR A 237 17.69 5.30 0.06
C THR A 237 16.78 6.50 -0.22
N LEU A 238 15.98 6.95 0.74
CA LEU A 238 15.22 8.21 0.62
C LEU A 238 16.13 9.43 0.65
N ARG A 239 17.15 9.45 1.53
CA ARG A 239 18.19 10.49 1.53
C ARG A 239 18.93 10.52 0.20
N TYR A 240 19.33 9.36 -0.32
CA TYR A 240 19.99 9.24 -1.61
C TYR A 240 19.09 9.74 -2.76
N THR A 241 17.80 9.41 -2.72
CA THR A 241 16.80 9.92 -3.69
C THR A 241 16.74 11.45 -3.67
N ALA A 242 16.70 12.07 -2.48
CA ALA A 242 16.72 13.53 -2.33
C ALA A 242 18.02 14.15 -2.90
N GLN A 243 19.17 13.55 -2.59
CA GLN A 243 20.47 14.02 -3.12
C GLN A 243 20.53 13.94 -4.65
N LEU A 244 20.06 12.84 -5.24
CA LEU A 244 19.96 12.70 -6.70
C LEU A 244 19.03 13.75 -7.32
N ALA A 245 17.96 14.13 -6.60
CA ALA A 245 17.08 15.22 -7.00
C ALA A 245 17.68 16.63 -6.79
N GLY A 246 18.90 16.72 -6.26
CA GLY A 246 19.58 17.97 -5.95
C GLY A 246 18.92 18.72 -4.78
N LEU A 247 18.33 18.00 -3.84
CA LEU A 247 17.71 18.52 -2.63
C LEU A 247 18.53 18.11 -1.40
N GLU A 248 18.57 18.99 -0.40
CA GLU A 248 19.18 18.68 0.90
C GLU A 248 18.12 18.21 1.89
N VAL A 249 18.52 17.29 2.78
CA VAL A 249 17.65 16.83 3.88
C VAL A 249 17.88 17.76 5.08
N LYS A 250 16.86 18.50 5.47
CA LYS A 250 16.90 19.38 6.66
C LYS A 250 16.59 18.63 7.95
N LYS A 251 15.62 17.72 7.89
CA LYS A 251 15.15 16.95 9.04
C LYS A 251 14.54 15.64 8.54
N TYR A 252 14.62 14.60 9.36
CA TYR A 252 13.81 13.40 9.17
C TYR A 252 13.34 12.84 10.52
N SER A 253 12.32 11.98 10.49
CA SER A 253 11.85 11.21 11.64
C SER A 253 11.34 9.83 11.23
N GLN A 254 11.47 8.89 12.16
CA GLN A 254 10.99 7.51 12.03
C GLN A 254 10.10 7.20 13.22
N PHE A 255 8.88 6.76 12.97
CA PHE A 255 7.92 6.38 14.01
C PHE A 255 6.83 5.50 13.41
N SER A 256 5.82 5.13 14.19
CA SER A 256 4.67 4.39 13.69
C SER A 256 3.39 4.99 14.25
N THR A 257 2.36 5.11 13.41
CA THR A 257 1.02 5.54 13.82
C THR A 257 0.06 4.42 13.47
N GLY A 258 -0.55 3.82 14.50
CA GLY A 258 -1.23 2.53 14.35
C GLY A 258 -0.27 1.46 13.83
N ASP A 259 -0.62 0.85 12.70
CA ASP A 259 0.11 -0.26 12.09
C ASP A 259 0.99 0.18 10.89
N VAL A 260 1.16 1.49 10.69
CA VAL A 260 1.92 2.07 9.59
C VAL A 260 3.25 2.62 10.11
N PRO A 261 4.40 2.04 9.72
CA PRO A 261 5.71 2.60 9.97
C PRO A 261 5.95 3.77 9.00
N ARG A 262 6.28 4.94 9.52
CA ARG A 262 6.31 6.21 8.79
C ARG A 262 7.73 6.79 8.79
N LEU A 263 8.18 7.16 7.59
CA LEU A 263 9.43 7.85 7.35
C LEU A 263 9.13 9.24 6.79
N GLN A 264 9.35 10.27 7.61
CA GLN A 264 9.08 11.66 7.24
C GLN A 264 10.38 12.43 6.97
N PHE A 265 10.43 13.20 5.89
CA PHE A 265 11.58 14.03 5.50
C PHE A 265 11.12 15.47 5.22
N ILE A 266 11.92 16.45 5.66
CA ILE A 266 11.87 17.82 5.17
C ILE A 266 13.07 18.04 4.26
N LEU A 267 12.79 18.44 3.02
CA LEU A 267 13.77 18.72 1.99
C LEU A 267 13.73 20.19 1.58
N SER A 268 14.85 20.75 1.14
CA SER A 268 14.89 22.09 0.56
C SER A 268 15.90 22.18 -0.59
N LYS A 269 15.86 23.31 -1.31
CA LYS A 269 16.98 23.70 -2.17
C LYS A 269 18.22 23.88 -1.31
N PRO A 270 19.39 23.40 -1.75
CA PRO A 270 20.59 23.53 -0.97
C PRO A 270 21.23 24.90 -1.09
N CYS A 271 21.86 25.36 0.00
CA CYS A 271 22.66 26.59 -0.03
C CYS A 271 24.00 26.41 -0.78
N GLN A 272 24.46 25.18 -1.00
CA GLN A 272 25.72 24.82 -1.65
C GLN A 272 25.58 23.48 -2.39
N ASP A 273 26.48 23.17 -3.32
CA ASP A 273 26.46 21.87 -4.01
C ASP A 273 26.50 20.71 -3.02
N ILE A 274 25.54 19.80 -3.15
CA ILE A 274 25.44 18.62 -2.29
C ILE A 274 26.29 17.51 -2.88
N ALA A 275 27.29 17.05 -2.12
CA ALA A 275 27.99 15.83 -2.47
C ALA A 275 27.05 14.62 -2.35
N ILE A 276 26.91 13.86 -3.43
CA ILE A 276 26.14 12.63 -3.41
C ILE A 276 26.87 11.62 -2.52
N GLN A 277 26.23 11.22 -1.43
CA GLN A 277 26.76 10.20 -0.52
C GLN A 277 26.18 8.85 -0.90
N HIS A 278 27.04 7.99 -1.41
CA HIS A 278 26.62 6.64 -1.79
C HIS A 278 26.68 5.73 -0.56
N ILE A 279 25.53 5.49 0.06
CA ILE A 279 25.38 4.57 1.19
C ILE A 279 24.68 3.32 0.69
N LYS A 280 25.33 2.16 0.89
CA LYS A 280 24.76 0.86 0.57
C LYS A 280 24.24 0.21 1.85
N SER A 281 22.93 0.05 1.95
CA SER A 281 22.24 -0.67 3.04
C SER A 281 21.38 -1.79 2.46
N ASP A 282 21.22 -2.87 3.23
CA ASP A 282 20.32 -3.99 2.96
C ASP A 282 19.08 -4.01 3.87
N ASP A 283 18.84 -2.93 4.60
CA ASP A 283 17.75 -2.82 5.58
C ASP A 283 16.38 -3.04 4.94
N ALA A 284 16.12 -2.38 3.80
CA ALA A 284 14.85 -2.50 3.10
C ALA A 284 14.61 -3.93 2.59
N GLN A 285 15.64 -4.62 2.14
CA GLN A 285 15.54 -6.01 1.70
C GLN A 285 15.17 -6.91 2.89
N LYS A 286 15.87 -6.76 4.02
CA LYS A 286 15.59 -7.51 5.25
C LYS A 286 14.17 -7.24 5.76
N SER A 287 13.72 -6.00 5.73
CA SER A 287 12.39 -5.59 6.16
C SER A 287 11.29 -6.19 5.26
N VAL A 288 11.44 -6.11 3.94
CA VAL A 288 10.53 -6.75 2.97
C VAL A 288 10.46 -8.26 3.18
N PHE A 289 11.61 -8.92 3.30
CA PHE A 289 11.66 -10.36 3.53
C PHE A 289 10.98 -10.76 4.85
N HIS A 290 11.27 -10.03 5.93
CA HIS A 290 10.66 -10.25 7.24
C HIS A 290 9.13 -10.13 7.17
N PHE A 291 8.61 -9.07 6.54
CA PHE A 291 7.17 -8.85 6.36
C PHE A 291 6.51 -10.01 5.61
N GLN A 292 7.06 -10.41 4.46
CA GLN A 292 6.46 -11.46 3.64
C GLN A 292 6.53 -12.83 4.33
N ALA A 293 7.64 -13.15 5.00
CA ALA A 293 7.80 -14.37 5.77
C ALA A 293 6.81 -14.43 6.95
N HIS A 294 6.52 -13.30 7.60
CA HIS A 294 5.50 -13.25 8.64
C HIS A 294 4.09 -13.46 8.08
N CYS A 295 3.73 -12.78 6.98
CA CYS A 295 2.45 -13.00 6.29
C CYS A 295 2.25 -14.46 5.85
N GLN A 296 3.30 -15.13 5.40
CA GLN A 296 3.25 -16.56 5.05
C GLN A 296 2.97 -17.42 6.30
N ARG A 297 3.67 -17.20 7.42
CA ARG A 297 3.42 -17.92 8.68
C ARG A 297 1.99 -17.74 9.20
N ILE A 298 1.41 -16.55 9.04
CA ILE A 298 0.00 -16.29 9.38
C ILE A 298 -0.93 -17.20 8.55
N ARG A 299 -0.70 -17.31 7.24
CA ARG A 299 -1.49 -18.16 6.35
C ARG A 299 -1.28 -19.66 6.59
N GLU A 300 -0.05 -20.06 6.93
CA GLU A 300 0.25 -21.43 7.36
C GLU A 300 -0.52 -21.79 8.63
N THR A 301 -0.62 -20.87 9.59
CA THR A 301 -1.40 -21.07 10.82
C THR A 301 -2.88 -21.31 10.51
N LEU A 302 -3.49 -20.47 9.67
CA LEU A 302 -4.88 -20.68 9.22
C LEU A 302 -5.03 -22.04 8.49
N THR A 303 -4.07 -22.40 7.65
CA THR A 303 -4.10 -23.68 6.90
C THR A 303 -4.15 -24.87 7.85
N LEU A 304 -3.25 -24.90 8.83
CA LEU A 304 -3.20 -25.99 9.82
C LEU A 304 -4.50 -26.09 10.62
N THR A 305 -5.04 -24.95 11.07
CA THR A 305 -6.34 -24.91 11.76
C THR A 305 -7.48 -25.44 10.88
N LEU A 306 -7.54 -25.05 9.61
CA LEU A 306 -8.58 -25.52 8.68
C LEU A 306 -8.50 -27.03 8.44
N ILE A 307 -7.30 -27.59 8.33
CA ILE A 307 -7.10 -29.03 8.13
C ILE A 307 -7.56 -29.80 9.36
N GLU A 308 -7.11 -29.40 10.55
CA GLU A 308 -7.48 -30.03 11.82
C GLU A 308 -9.00 -30.00 12.04
N GLU A 309 -9.64 -28.88 11.76
CA GLU A 309 -11.08 -28.70 11.98
C GLU A 309 -11.92 -29.49 10.95
N VAL A 310 -11.40 -29.65 9.73
CA VAL A 310 -12.01 -30.57 8.74
C VAL A 310 -11.88 -32.02 9.19
N GLU A 311 -10.78 -32.41 9.83
CA GLU A 311 -10.62 -33.78 10.37
C GLU A 311 -11.58 -34.04 11.54
N GLN A 312 -11.78 -33.04 12.42
CA GLN A 312 -12.64 -33.18 13.61
C GLN A 312 -14.13 -33.05 13.30
N GLN A 313 -14.52 -32.06 12.49
CA GLN A 313 -15.93 -31.71 12.23
C GLN A 313 -16.44 -32.20 10.87
N GLY A 314 -15.55 -32.66 10.00
CA GLY A 314 -15.86 -33.10 8.64
C GLY A 314 -16.10 -31.97 7.63
N THR A 315 -16.61 -30.82 8.05
CA THR A 315 -16.85 -29.65 7.19
C THR A 315 -16.68 -28.34 7.96
N VAL A 316 -16.01 -27.38 7.34
CA VAL A 316 -15.84 -26.00 7.83
C VAL A 316 -16.20 -24.98 6.74
N GLY A 317 -16.40 -23.73 7.13
CA GLY A 317 -16.58 -22.59 6.23
C GLY A 317 -15.32 -21.73 6.16
N LEU A 318 -15.12 -21.07 5.02
CA LEU A 318 -14.07 -20.08 4.82
C LEU A 318 -14.69 -18.83 4.17
N TRP A 319 -14.54 -17.68 4.82
CA TRP A 319 -15.17 -16.42 4.45
C TRP A 319 -14.15 -15.41 3.90
N GLY A 320 -14.48 -14.84 2.74
CA GLY A 320 -13.70 -13.83 2.01
C GLY A 320 -12.94 -14.47 0.85
N ILE A 321 -13.28 -14.14 -0.40
CA ILE A 321 -12.61 -14.69 -1.58
C ILE A 321 -11.81 -13.58 -2.25
N GLY A 322 -10.83 -13.08 -1.49
CA GLY A 322 -9.96 -11.96 -1.87
C GLY A 322 -8.56 -12.38 -2.31
N ALA A 323 -7.63 -11.42 -2.26
CA ALA A 323 -6.21 -11.67 -2.52
C ALA A 323 -5.59 -12.61 -1.48
N ASP A 324 -5.91 -12.43 -0.19
CA ASP A 324 -5.40 -13.26 0.91
C ASP A 324 -5.82 -14.73 0.75
N PHE A 325 -7.08 -14.98 0.39
CA PHE A 325 -7.58 -16.30 0.05
C PHE A 325 -6.81 -16.93 -1.12
N TYR A 326 -6.53 -16.16 -2.17
CA TYR A 326 -5.77 -16.69 -3.31
C TYR A 326 -4.33 -17.03 -2.92
N SER A 327 -3.65 -16.15 -2.16
CA SER A 327 -2.30 -16.40 -1.65
C SER A 327 -2.25 -17.63 -0.75
N LEU A 328 -3.26 -17.81 0.12
CA LEU A 328 -3.42 -19.00 0.95
C LEU A 328 -3.43 -20.28 0.10
N LEU A 329 -4.19 -20.32 -0.99
CA LEU A 329 -4.24 -21.48 -1.89
C LEU A 329 -2.98 -21.70 -2.72
N CYS A 330 -2.28 -20.62 -3.10
CA CYS A 330 -1.01 -20.71 -3.82
C CYS A 330 0.08 -21.37 -2.98
N GLU A 331 0.11 -21.02 -1.69
CA GLU A 331 1.09 -21.53 -0.72
C GLU A 331 0.71 -22.90 -0.15
N ASN A 332 -0.60 -23.19 -0.02
CA ASN A 332 -1.11 -24.39 0.66
C ASN A 332 -2.06 -25.16 -0.26
N ARG A 333 -1.49 -25.95 -1.17
CA ARG A 333 -2.26 -26.61 -2.25
C ARG A 333 -3.21 -27.69 -1.75
N GLU A 334 -2.99 -28.26 -0.57
CA GLU A 334 -3.89 -29.25 0.03
C GLU A 334 -5.31 -28.71 0.25
N LEU A 335 -5.47 -27.41 0.51
CA LEU A 335 -6.77 -26.76 0.68
C LEU A 335 -7.63 -26.83 -0.60
N ILE A 336 -6.99 -26.91 -1.78
CA ILE A 336 -7.69 -27.02 -3.07
C ILE A 336 -8.55 -28.29 -3.13
N GLU A 337 -8.03 -29.41 -2.65
CA GLU A 337 -8.77 -30.68 -2.67
C GLU A 337 -9.88 -30.71 -1.61
N LEU A 338 -9.66 -30.07 -0.45
CA LEU A 338 -10.70 -29.88 0.56
C LEU A 338 -11.85 -28.99 0.04
N ILE A 339 -11.52 -27.97 -0.74
CA ILE A 339 -12.50 -27.11 -1.44
C ILE A 339 -13.23 -27.91 -2.52
N LYS A 340 -12.55 -28.68 -3.38
CA LYS A 340 -13.21 -29.46 -4.43
C LYS A 340 -14.14 -30.54 -3.88
N SER A 341 -13.73 -31.19 -2.79
CA SER A 341 -14.54 -32.17 -2.06
C SER A 341 -15.62 -31.55 -1.19
N LYS A 342 -15.70 -30.20 -1.16
CA LYS A 342 -16.68 -29.40 -0.42
C LYS A 342 -16.63 -29.62 1.10
N LYS A 343 -15.48 -30.05 1.63
CA LYS A 343 -15.14 -30.09 3.06
C LYS A 343 -14.83 -28.69 3.60
N ILE A 344 -14.29 -27.81 2.76
CA ILE A 344 -14.24 -26.37 3.01
C ILE A 344 -15.31 -25.70 2.13
N LYS A 345 -16.30 -25.05 2.75
CA LYS A 345 -17.36 -24.30 2.07
C LYS A 345 -16.95 -22.83 1.93
N LEU A 346 -17.14 -22.25 0.76
CA LEU A 346 -16.73 -20.87 0.51
C LEU A 346 -17.88 -19.88 0.70
N PHE A 347 -17.60 -18.77 1.38
CA PHE A 347 -18.55 -17.68 1.63
C PHE A 347 -17.99 -16.35 1.12
N ASP A 348 -18.77 -15.63 0.32
CA ASP A 348 -18.47 -14.27 -0.12
C ASP A 348 -19.76 -13.57 -0.62
N GLN A 349 -19.90 -12.28 -0.33
CA GLN A 349 -21.06 -11.51 -0.74
C GLN A 349 -20.96 -11.04 -2.19
N GLN A 350 -19.78 -10.58 -2.62
CA GLN A 350 -19.56 -10.08 -3.98
C GLN A 350 -19.63 -11.22 -4.99
N TYR A 351 -19.08 -12.38 -4.63
CA TYR A 351 -19.04 -13.56 -5.51
C TYR A 351 -20.15 -14.57 -5.22
N SER A 352 -21.22 -14.15 -4.56
CA SER A 352 -22.35 -15.03 -4.28
C SER A 352 -22.94 -15.63 -5.56
N ASP A 353 -23.31 -16.90 -5.47
CA ASP A 353 -23.84 -17.70 -6.57
C ASP A 353 -22.89 -17.99 -7.75
N LYS A 354 -21.64 -17.51 -7.67
CA LYS A 354 -20.57 -17.88 -8.60
C LYS A 354 -19.90 -19.19 -8.18
N TYR A 355 -19.14 -19.78 -9.10
CA TYR A 355 -18.47 -21.07 -8.93
C TYR A 355 -16.96 -20.85 -8.90
N PHE A 356 -16.32 -21.29 -7.82
CA PHE A 356 -14.88 -21.38 -7.73
C PHE A 356 -14.48 -22.85 -7.71
N LEU A 357 -13.61 -23.24 -8.65
CA LEU A 357 -13.31 -24.65 -8.92
C LEU A 357 -14.59 -25.45 -9.21
N THR A 358 -14.96 -26.38 -8.35
CA THR A 358 -16.14 -27.26 -8.52
C THR A 358 -17.28 -26.93 -7.55
N GLN A 359 -17.16 -25.85 -6.76
CA GLN A 359 -18.15 -25.49 -5.75
C GLN A 359 -18.73 -24.10 -5.96
N LYS A 360 -19.99 -23.96 -5.57
CA LYS A 360 -20.70 -22.69 -5.57
C LYS A 360 -20.35 -21.89 -4.31
N VAL A 361 -20.02 -20.62 -4.47
CA VAL A 361 -19.77 -19.67 -3.39
C VAL A 361 -21.11 -19.25 -2.76
N LEU A 362 -21.19 -19.35 -1.44
CA LEU A 362 -22.36 -19.02 -0.65
C LEU A 362 -22.37 -17.55 -0.27
N SER A 363 -23.56 -16.95 -0.22
CA SER A 363 -23.72 -15.59 0.31
C SER A 363 -23.27 -15.50 1.77
N SER A 364 -22.51 -14.46 2.12
CA SER A 364 -22.14 -14.17 3.50
C SER A 364 -23.36 -13.94 4.41
N SER A 365 -24.50 -13.51 3.86
CA SER A 365 -25.75 -13.41 4.62
C SER A 365 -26.29 -14.75 5.16
N LYS A 366 -25.76 -15.89 4.70
CA LYS A 366 -26.16 -17.23 5.17
C LYS A 366 -25.30 -17.74 6.34
N ILE A 367 -24.25 -17.01 6.72
CA ILE A 367 -23.26 -17.41 7.73
C ILE A 367 -23.93 -17.75 9.08
N SER A 368 -24.86 -16.93 9.54
CA SER A 368 -25.54 -17.15 10.83
C SER A 368 -26.43 -18.39 10.87
N ASN A 369 -26.77 -18.97 9.70
CA ASN A 369 -27.70 -20.09 9.58
C ASN A 369 -27.01 -21.45 9.38
N VAL A 370 -25.67 -21.50 9.34
CA VAL A 370 -24.93 -22.77 9.20
C VAL A 370 -24.43 -23.27 10.55
N SER A 371 -24.38 -24.59 10.71
CA SER A 371 -24.03 -25.25 11.98
C SER A 371 -22.54 -25.48 12.20
N HIS A 372 -21.71 -25.32 11.16
CA HIS A 372 -20.25 -25.50 11.24
C HIS A 372 -19.55 -24.16 11.46
N ASN A 373 -18.32 -24.26 11.99
CA ASN A 373 -17.44 -23.11 12.18
C ASN A 373 -17.04 -22.49 10.83
N ILE A 374 -16.94 -21.17 10.77
CA ILE A 374 -16.54 -20.39 9.60
C ILE A 374 -15.32 -19.55 9.96
N TYR A 375 -14.24 -19.74 9.21
CA TYR A 375 -12.98 -19.04 9.43
C TYR A 375 -12.88 -17.84 8.49
N ILE A 376 -12.38 -16.71 9.00
CA ILE A 376 -12.07 -15.55 8.17
C ILE A 376 -10.73 -15.81 7.46
N SER A 377 -10.72 -15.72 6.12
CA SER A 377 -9.50 -15.88 5.31
C SER A 377 -8.70 -14.59 5.14
N VAL A 378 -9.36 -13.46 5.35
CA VAL A 378 -8.79 -12.12 5.17
C VAL A 378 -8.06 -11.76 6.45
N PHE A 379 -6.72 -11.77 6.41
CA PHE A 379 -5.93 -11.30 7.55
C PHE A 379 -5.79 -9.78 7.53
N SER A 380 -5.91 -9.15 6.35
CA SER A 380 -5.54 -7.75 6.17
C SER A 380 -6.66 -6.71 6.16
N GLY A 381 -6.33 -5.55 6.73
CA GLY A 381 -7.01 -4.27 6.49
C GLY A 381 -8.42 -4.09 7.04
N GLN A 382 -9.05 -3.01 6.58
CA GLN A 382 -10.42 -2.63 6.96
C GLN A 382 -11.46 -3.70 6.59
N THR A 383 -11.19 -4.56 5.62
CA THR A 383 -12.10 -5.64 5.23
C THR A 383 -12.30 -6.61 6.39
N ARG A 384 -11.21 -7.07 7.06
CA ARG A 384 -11.31 -7.93 8.26
C ARG A 384 -12.08 -7.20 9.37
N VAL A 385 -11.79 -5.93 9.62
CA VAL A 385 -12.51 -5.12 10.64
C VAL A 385 -14.02 -5.06 10.36
N LYS A 386 -14.41 -4.81 9.09
CA LYS A 386 -15.82 -4.78 8.67
C LYS A 386 -16.47 -6.17 8.81
N MET A 387 -15.77 -7.23 8.43
CA MET A 387 -16.25 -8.61 8.60
C MET A 387 -16.50 -8.93 10.07
N LEU A 388 -15.56 -8.58 10.97
CA LEU A 388 -15.69 -8.78 12.41
C LEU A 388 -16.85 -7.97 13.01
N ALA A 389 -17.01 -6.71 12.58
CA ALA A 389 -18.14 -5.88 13.00
C ALA A 389 -19.49 -6.48 12.58
N LEU A 390 -19.57 -7.03 11.36
CA LEU A 390 -20.76 -7.71 10.87
C LEU A 390 -21.05 -9.04 11.57
N SER A 391 -20.01 -9.72 12.08
CA SER A 391 -20.13 -11.05 12.68
C SER A 391 -20.13 -11.06 14.21
N GLN A 392 -20.28 -9.91 14.88
CA GLN A 392 -20.25 -9.84 16.36
C GLN A 392 -21.28 -10.75 17.02
N GLU A 393 -22.44 -10.95 16.39
CA GLU A 393 -23.51 -11.82 16.91
C GLU A 393 -23.41 -13.27 16.39
N PHE A 394 -22.47 -13.56 15.48
CA PHE A 394 -22.35 -14.87 14.84
C PHE A 394 -21.44 -15.78 15.68
N LYS A 395 -22.05 -16.67 16.45
CA LYS A 395 -21.33 -17.60 17.35
C LYS A 395 -20.41 -18.60 16.64
N ASN A 396 -20.58 -18.77 15.33
CA ASN A 396 -19.85 -19.73 14.51
C ASN A 396 -18.74 -19.09 13.66
N VAL A 397 -18.51 -17.78 13.75
CA VAL A 397 -17.40 -17.12 13.04
C VAL A 397 -16.16 -17.09 13.92
N ILE A 398 -15.05 -17.58 13.38
CA ILE A 398 -13.76 -17.68 14.04
C ILE A 398 -12.73 -16.83 13.30
N ASP A 399 -12.08 -15.97 14.07
CA ASP A 399 -10.95 -15.16 13.63
C ASP A 399 -9.67 -15.71 14.25
N VAL A 400 -8.96 -16.54 13.49
CA VAL A 400 -7.70 -17.16 13.92
C VAL A 400 -6.60 -16.14 14.21
N TYR A 401 -6.75 -14.92 13.70
CA TYR A 401 -5.77 -13.85 13.87
C TYR A 401 -5.99 -13.05 15.17
N ALA A 402 -7.17 -13.16 15.82
CA ALA A 402 -7.47 -12.41 17.04
C ALA A 402 -6.55 -12.76 18.22
N MET A 403 -5.98 -13.97 18.26
CA MET A 403 -4.97 -14.36 19.26
C MET A 403 -3.62 -13.67 19.05
N MET A 404 -3.35 -13.18 17.84
CA MET A 404 -2.15 -12.39 17.53
C MET A 404 -2.33 -10.93 17.95
N ASP A 405 -3.57 -10.42 17.94
CA ASP A 405 -3.93 -9.05 18.33
C ASP A 405 -4.01 -8.84 19.86
N SER A 406 -4.15 -9.90 20.67
CA SER A 406 -4.53 -9.81 22.10
C SER A 406 -3.38 -9.69 23.11
N LYS A 407 -2.13 -9.54 22.66
CA LYS A 407 -0.97 -9.18 23.51
C LYS A 407 -0.61 -7.69 23.35
N ILE A 408 -1.59 -6.79 23.44
CA ILE A 408 -1.37 -5.33 23.46
C ILE A 408 -1.03 -4.88 24.89
#